data_AF-A0A965YQC0-F1
#
_entry.id   AF-A0A965YQC0-F1
#
_cell.length_a   1.000
_cell.length_b   1.000
_cell.length_c   1.000
_cell.angle_alpha   90.00
_cell.angle_beta   90.00
_cell.angle_gamma   90.00
#
_symmetry.space_group_name_H-M   'P 1'
#
loop_
_entity.id
_entity.type
_entity.pdbx_description
1 polymer ?
#
loop_
_entity_poly.entity_id
_entity_poly.type
_entity_poly.pdbx_seq_one_letter_code
_entity_poly.pdbx_strand_id
1 'polypeptide(L)'
;MDNRIHDAFDNVHAEEDLKENTRKYLSEHVYGQPVKKKLFPAKYAVCTALCLLALIFFGGYQFYTIPVAAISIDVNPSIELEVNRFDRVISVTAYNPDGEMIISQIHLKHLNYEEAITAILESGEMSGYLAAEALVDISVASQDEGRSSEMQQKISECAGHSYGNVNCHTQNSEDVKHAHEVGLSFGKYRAFQELQELDPTITAEDIKDMSMHQIREMIDACGNSHSEENVTETESHGHGHGHGAE
;
A
#
# COMPACT_ATOMS: atom_id res chain seq x y z
N MET A 1 -22.37 -84.25 8.06
CA MET A 1 -21.70 -84.38 6.75
C MET A 1 -20.27 -83.96 7.01
N ASP A 2 -19.44 -84.94 7.33
CA ASP A 2 -18.06 -84.73 7.78
C ASP A 2 -17.22 -84.11 6.68
N ASN A 3 -16.29 -83.23 7.08
CA ASN A 3 -15.39 -82.46 6.24
C ASN A 3 -14.32 -83.36 5.56
N ARG A 4 -14.77 -84.30 4.72
CA ARG A 4 -13.92 -85.23 3.95
C ARG A 4 -12.86 -84.53 3.11
N ILE A 5 -13.09 -83.26 2.75
CA ILE A 5 -12.14 -82.44 2.01
C ILE A 5 -11.02 -81.96 2.95
N HIS A 6 -11.33 -81.56 4.19
CA HIS A 6 -10.33 -81.11 5.16
C HIS A 6 -9.41 -82.26 5.56
N ASP A 7 -9.98 -83.42 5.90
CA ASP A 7 -9.22 -84.62 6.30
C ASP A 7 -8.30 -85.15 5.17
N ALA A 8 -8.67 -84.92 3.91
CA ALA A 8 -7.86 -85.31 2.75
C ALA A 8 -6.61 -84.44 2.58
N PHE A 9 -6.67 -83.16 2.98
CA PHE A 9 -5.53 -82.25 2.94
C PHE A 9 -4.71 -82.23 4.23
N ASP A 10 -5.30 -82.62 5.36
CA ASP A 10 -4.59 -82.77 6.64
C ASP A 10 -3.48 -83.83 6.58
N ASN A 11 -3.49 -84.76 5.60
CA ASN A 11 -2.41 -85.73 5.44
C ASN A 11 -1.27 -85.22 4.52
N VAL A 12 -1.42 -84.06 3.88
CA VAL A 12 -0.42 -83.49 2.98
C VAL A 12 0.49 -82.56 3.77
N HIS A 13 1.50 -83.14 4.40
CA HIS A 13 2.57 -82.40 5.06
C HIS A 13 3.85 -82.46 4.23
N ALA A 14 4.53 -81.32 4.10
CA ALA A 14 5.89 -81.33 3.59
C ALA A 14 6.81 -82.02 4.61
N GLU A 15 7.70 -82.87 4.11
CA GLU A 15 8.79 -83.46 4.90
C GLU A 15 9.61 -82.36 5.59
N GLU A 16 10.07 -82.60 6.82
CA GLU A 16 10.81 -81.59 7.59
C GLU A 16 12.09 -81.15 6.86
N ASP A 17 12.76 -82.07 6.17
CA ASP A 17 13.93 -81.78 5.34
C ASP A 17 13.60 -80.81 4.19
N LEU A 18 12.41 -80.92 3.60
CA LEU A 18 11.97 -80.01 2.54
C LEU A 18 11.69 -78.61 3.11
N LYS A 19 11.08 -78.52 4.30
CA LYS A 19 10.85 -77.24 4.99
C LYS A 19 12.17 -76.58 5.37
N GLU A 20 13.13 -77.33 5.90
CA GLU A 20 14.41 -76.80 6.35
C GLU A 20 15.29 -76.35 5.17
N ASN A 21 15.34 -77.13 4.09
CA ASN A 21 16.01 -76.75 2.84
C ASN A 21 15.37 -75.51 2.20
N THR A 22 14.03 -75.45 2.17
CA THR A 22 13.31 -74.28 1.66
C THR A 22 13.58 -73.05 2.53
N ARG A 23 13.57 -73.20 3.85
CA ARG A 23 13.89 -72.12 4.80
C ARG A 23 15.30 -71.59 4.59
N LYS A 24 16.28 -72.49 4.43
CA LYS A 24 17.67 -72.13 4.15
C LYS A 24 17.80 -71.40 2.81
N TYR A 25 17.21 -71.94 1.75
CA TYR A 25 17.18 -71.31 0.43
C TYR A 25 16.58 -69.90 0.46
N LEU A 26 15.43 -69.73 1.12
CA LEU A 26 14.78 -68.42 1.27
C LEU A 26 15.64 -67.46 2.11
N SER A 27 16.30 -67.95 3.17
CA SER A 27 17.19 -67.10 3.97
C SER A 27 18.40 -66.60 3.19
N GLU A 28 18.98 -67.44 2.33
CA GLU A 28 20.14 -67.10 1.51
C GLU A 28 19.79 -66.22 0.31
N HIS A 29 18.64 -66.48 -0.34
CA HIS A 29 18.33 -65.90 -1.65
C HIS A 29 17.26 -64.81 -1.61
N VAL A 30 16.41 -64.78 -0.57
CA VAL A 30 15.26 -63.86 -0.48
C VAL A 30 15.43 -62.89 0.69
N TYR A 31 15.73 -63.38 1.89
CA TYR A 31 15.84 -62.53 3.09
C TYR A 31 17.24 -61.94 3.30
N GLY A 32 18.28 -62.56 2.72
CA GLY A 32 19.66 -62.06 2.78
C GLY A 32 19.98 -60.93 1.80
N GLN A 33 19.07 -60.61 0.87
CA GLN A 33 19.28 -59.49 -0.04
C GLN A 33 18.94 -58.17 0.67
N PRO A 34 19.92 -57.26 0.89
CA PRO A 34 19.62 -55.97 1.47
C PRO A 34 18.67 -55.23 0.50
N VAL A 35 17.47 -54.91 0.97
CA VAL A 35 16.57 -54.00 0.26
C VAL A 35 17.34 -52.69 0.13
N LYS A 36 17.91 -52.42 -1.04
CA LYS A 36 18.61 -51.18 -1.33
C LYS A 36 17.57 -50.07 -1.26
N LYS A 37 17.39 -49.46 -0.08
CA LYS A 37 16.65 -48.20 0.04
C LYS A 37 17.32 -47.25 -0.94
N LYS A 38 16.59 -46.83 -1.98
CA LYS A 38 17.04 -45.76 -2.85
C LYS A 38 17.13 -44.50 -1.98
N LEU A 39 18.28 -44.27 -1.37
CA LEU A 39 18.59 -43.00 -0.74
C LEU A 39 18.63 -41.99 -1.88
N PHE A 40 17.65 -41.08 -1.92
CA PHE A 40 17.76 -39.89 -2.74
C PHE A 40 19.08 -39.21 -2.35
N PRO A 41 19.97 -38.92 -3.32
CA PRO A 41 21.27 -38.35 -2.99
C PRO A 41 21.06 -37.04 -2.26
N ALA A 42 21.63 -36.88 -1.06
CA ALA A 42 21.47 -35.71 -0.22
C ALA A 42 21.75 -34.39 -0.96
N LYS A 43 22.56 -34.43 -2.02
CA LYS A 43 22.84 -33.34 -2.95
C LYS A 43 21.58 -32.75 -3.59
N TYR A 44 20.64 -33.60 -4.02
CA TYR A 44 19.38 -33.16 -4.60
C TYR A 44 18.46 -32.55 -3.54
N ALA A 45 18.45 -33.09 -2.32
CA ALA A 45 17.70 -32.52 -1.19
C ALA A 45 18.23 -31.13 -0.80
N VAL A 46 19.55 -30.94 -0.80
CA VAL A 46 20.18 -29.63 -0.57
C VAL A 46 19.84 -28.65 -1.69
N CYS A 47 19.94 -29.05 -2.96
CA CYS A 47 19.55 -28.20 -4.08
C CYS A 47 18.07 -27.80 -4.01
N THR A 48 17.16 -28.73 -3.71
CA THR A 48 15.74 -28.40 -3.56
C THR A 48 15.50 -27.45 -2.39
N ALA A 49 16.19 -27.63 -1.26
CA ALA A 49 16.07 -26.73 -0.11
C ALA A 49 16.57 -25.31 -0.45
N LEU A 50 17.70 -25.19 -1.15
CA LEU A 50 18.22 -23.89 -1.60
C LEU A 50 17.30 -23.22 -2.62
N CYS A 51 16.72 -23.96 -3.56
CA CYS A 51 15.74 -23.41 -4.50
C CYS A 51 14.48 -22.91 -3.79
N LEU A 52 13.96 -23.66 -2.80
CA LEU A 52 12.81 -23.24 -2.01
C LEU A 52 13.12 -21.98 -1.18
N LEU A 53 14.31 -21.91 -0.56
CA LEU A 53 14.74 -20.71 0.13
C LEU A 53 14.85 -19.52 -0.84
N ALA A 54 15.46 -19.70 -2.01
CA ALA A 54 15.56 -18.65 -3.02
C ALA A 54 14.17 -18.15 -3.45
N LEU A 55 13.19 -19.04 -3.65
CA LEU A 55 11.82 -18.66 -3.99
C LEU A 55 11.12 -17.90 -2.85
N ILE A 56 11.31 -18.32 -1.60
CA ILE A 56 10.73 -17.64 -0.43
C ILE A 56 11.36 -16.26 -0.25
N PHE A 57 12.69 -16.16 -0.32
CA PHE A 57 13.39 -14.89 -0.15
C PHE A 57 13.11 -13.94 -1.31
N PHE A 58 13.28 -14.39 -2.55
CA PHE A 58 13.12 -13.52 -3.72
C PHE A 58 11.65 -13.21 -3.99
N GLY A 59 10.78 -14.22 -3.97
CA GLY A 59 9.34 -14.04 -4.15
C GLY A 59 8.70 -13.25 -3.00
N GLY A 60 9.10 -13.53 -1.75
CA GLY A 60 8.63 -12.79 -0.58
C GLY A 60 9.08 -11.34 -0.59
N TYR A 61 10.33 -11.07 -0.96
CA TYR A 61 10.84 -9.70 -1.07
C TYR A 61 10.15 -8.89 -2.17
N GLN A 62 9.94 -9.50 -3.35
CA GLN A 62 9.17 -8.86 -4.42
C GLN A 62 7.75 -8.54 -3.94
N PHE A 63 7.07 -9.48 -3.28
CA PHE A 63 5.73 -9.26 -2.77
C PHE A 63 5.66 -8.17 -1.69
N TYR A 64 6.71 -8.03 -0.88
CA TYR A 64 6.81 -6.98 0.13
C TYR A 64 7.04 -5.59 -0.49
N THR A 65 7.73 -5.50 -1.63
CA THR A 65 8.14 -4.24 -2.27
C THR A 65 7.14 -3.70 -3.29
N ILE A 66 5.98 -4.35 -3.47
CA ILE A 66 4.92 -3.84 -4.36
C ILE A 66 4.12 -2.76 -3.62
N PRO A 67 4.08 -1.51 -4.13
CA PRO A 67 3.20 -0.47 -3.58
C PRO A 67 1.74 -0.79 -3.91
N VAL A 68 0.86 -0.53 -2.96
CA VAL A 68 -0.60 -0.61 -3.16
C VAL A 68 -1.29 0.72 -2.90
N ALA A 69 -0.63 1.63 -2.19
CA ALA A 69 -1.11 2.97 -1.92
C ALA A 69 0.07 3.96 -1.87
N ALA A 70 -0.23 5.23 -2.12
CA ALA A 70 0.66 6.36 -1.96
C ALA A 70 0.01 7.38 -1.03
N ILE A 71 0.83 8.06 -0.22
CA ILE A 71 0.39 9.11 0.70
C ILE A 71 1.28 10.33 0.46
N SER A 72 0.69 11.50 0.21
CA SER A 72 1.36 12.79 0.09
C SER A 72 1.07 13.60 1.33
N ILE A 73 2.10 14.21 1.91
CA ILE A 73 2.02 15.08 3.07
C ILE A 73 2.59 16.42 2.64
N ASP A 74 1.72 17.40 2.46
CA ASP A 74 2.02 18.70 1.86
C ASP A 74 1.69 19.83 2.84
N VAL A 75 2.74 20.47 3.34
CA VAL A 75 2.66 21.66 4.20
C VAL A 75 3.65 22.68 3.64
N ASN A 76 4.90 22.53 4.07
CA ASN A 76 6.16 23.05 3.55
C ASN A 76 7.28 22.48 4.46
N PRO A 77 7.38 21.15 4.59
CA PRO A 77 7.84 20.18 3.58
C PRO A 77 6.73 19.56 2.70
N SER A 78 7.14 18.93 1.60
CA SER A 78 6.33 18.08 0.72
C SER A 78 6.99 16.70 0.58
N ILE A 79 6.32 15.66 1.10
CA ILE A 79 6.87 14.31 1.21
C ILE A 79 5.82 13.29 0.75
N GLU A 80 6.23 12.33 -0.07
CA GLU A 80 5.41 11.18 -0.45
C GLU A 80 5.93 9.87 0.13
N LEU A 81 5.00 9.02 0.54
CA LEU A 81 5.23 7.67 1.05
C LEU A 81 4.57 6.66 0.12
N GLU A 82 5.30 5.64 -0.29
CA GLU A 82 4.72 4.46 -0.92
C GLU A 82 4.51 3.37 0.12
N VAL A 83 3.30 2.82 0.17
CA VAL A 83 2.86 1.88 1.20
C VAL A 83 2.51 0.55 0.55
N ASN A 84 3.04 -0.54 1.09
CA ASN A 84 2.72 -1.89 0.64
C ASN A 84 1.43 -2.42 1.30
N ARG A 85 1.03 -3.63 0.90
CA ARG A 85 -0.20 -4.27 1.40
C ARG A 85 -0.19 -4.64 2.89
N PHE A 86 0.95 -4.53 3.56
CA PHE A 86 1.10 -4.75 4.99
C PHE A 86 1.08 -3.43 5.77
N ASP A 87 0.66 -2.35 5.12
CA ASP A 87 0.62 -0.98 5.66
C ASP A 87 2.01 -0.45 6.00
N ARG A 88 3.06 -1.00 5.37
CA ARG A 88 4.46 -0.63 5.60
C ARG A 88 4.95 0.32 4.53
N VAL A 89 5.68 1.36 4.95
CA VAL A 89 6.37 2.27 4.04
C VAL A 89 7.53 1.53 3.36
N ILE A 90 7.54 1.53 2.03
CA ILE A 90 8.57 0.88 1.21
C ILE A 90 9.45 1.88 0.45
N SER A 91 8.89 3.05 0.12
CA SER A 91 9.60 4.17 -0.50
C SER A 91 9.18 5.48 0.13
N VAL A 92 10.09 6.45 0.08
CA VAL A 92 9.92 7.81 0.60
C VAL A 92 10.60 8.75 -0.38
N THR A 93 9.86 9.76 -0.84
CA THR A 93 10.32 10.75 -1.81
C THR A 93 10.02 12.14 -1.28
N ALA A 94 10.99 13.05 -1.31
CA ALA A 94 10.75 14.46 -1.01
C ALA A 94 10.60 15.25 -2.31
N TYR A 95 9.69 16.23 -2.32
CA TYR A 95 9.40 17.10 -3.47
C TYR A 95 9.85 18.55 -3.24
N ASN A 96 10.39 18.85 -2.06
CA ASN A 96 11.01 20.15 -1.78
C ASN A 96 12.24 19.99 -0.86
N PRO A 97 13.13 21.00 -0.80
CA PRO A 97 14.32 20.95 0.06
C PRO A 97 14.02 20.73 1.54
N ASP A 98 12.91 21.28 2.04
CA ASP A 98 12.48 21.10 3.43
C ASP A 98 12.10 19.63 3.73
N GLY A 99 11.47 18.96 2.76
CA GLY A 99 11.16 17.54 2.82
C GLY A 99 12.42 16.69 2.84
N GLU A 100 13.42 17.03 2.02
CA GLU A 100 14.72 16.34 2.02
C GLU A 100 15.41 16.42 3.39
N MET A 101 15.36 17.57 4.05
CA MET A 101 15.92 17.74 5.39
C MET A 101 15.25 16.80 6.40
N ILE A 102 13.92 16.70 6.39
CA ILE A 102 13.17 15.83 7.32
C ILE A 102 13.48 14.35 7.07
N ILE A 103 13.39 13.88 5.82
CA ILE A 103 13.58 12.46 5.52
C ILE A 103 15.04 12.01 5.70
N SER A 104 15.99 12.96 5.72
CA SER A 104 17.41 12.67 6.01
C SER A 104 17.69 12.38 7.49
N GLN A 105 16.84 12.89 8.40
CA GLN A 105 17.02 12.76 9.85
C GLN A 105 16.24 11.57 10.45
N ILE A 106 15.27 11.01 9.73
CA ILE A 106 14.31 10.03 10.26
C ILE A 106 14.25 8.79 9.38
N HIS A 107 14.27 7.61 10.00
CA HIS A 107 14.11 6.34 9.30
C HIS A 107 12.65 5.96 9.18
N LEU A 108 12.05 6.25 8.01
CA LEU A 108 10.63 6.00 7.75
C LEU A 108 10.34 4.65 7.08
N LYS A 109 11.32 4.06 6.37
CA LYS A 109 11.14 2.77 5.68
C LYS A 109 10.87 1.65 6.68
N HIS A 110 9.94 0.76 6.33
CA HIS A 110 9.44 -0.35 7.13
C HIS A 110 8.59 0.01 8.35
N LEU A 111 8.36 1.30 8.64
CA LEU A 111 7.36 1.71 9.63
C LEU A 111 5.95 1.48 9.09
N ASN A 112 4.98 1.37 10.01
CA ASN A 112 3.58 1.51 9.61
C ASN A 112 3.37 2.94 9.09
N TYR A 113 2.52 3.15 8.08
CA TYR A 113 2.32 4.49 7.53
C TYR A 113 1.78 5.51 8.55
N GLU A 114 0.97 5.08 9.53
CA GLU A 114 0.47 5.96 10.60
C GLU A 114 1.60 6.41 11.53
N GLU A 115 2.48 5.47 11.89
CA GLU A 115 3.71 5.75 12.66
C GLU A 115 4.64 6.68 11.88
N ALA A 116 4.77 6.47 10.56
CA ALA A 116 5.60 7.29 9.69
C ALA A 116 5.07 8.73 9.58
N ILE A 117 3.76 8.92 9.37
CA ILE A 117 3.11 10.23 9.37
C ILE A 117 3.34 10.91 10.73
N THR A 118 3.13 10.19 11.82
CA THR A 118 3.34 10.73 13.17
C THR A 118 4.79 11.16 13.36
N ALA A 119 5.76 10.32 12.98
CA ALA A 119 7.19 10.64 13.07
C ALA A 119 7.60 11.87 12.23
N ILE A 120 6.97 12.06 11.06
CA ILE A 120 7.17 13.26 10.23
C ILE A 120 6.61 14.49 10.96
N LEU A 121 5.37 14.43 11.42
CA LEU A 121 4.67 15.53 12.07
C LEU A 121 5.29 15.93 13.43
N GLU A 122 5.85 14.96 14.16
CA GLU A 122 6.55 15.19 15.44
C GLU A 122 8.03 15.57 15.26
N SER A 123 8.54 15.60 14.03
CA SER A 123 9.94 15.93 13.79
C SER A 123 10.25 17.37 14.19
N GLY A 124 11.47 17.60 14.69
CA GLY A 124 11.91 18.93 15.11
C GLY A 124 11.83 19.95 13.97
N GLU A 125 12.23 19.56 12.77
CA GLU A 125 12.13 20.38 11.56
C GLU A 125 10.67 20.69 11.21
N MET A 126 9.75 19.73 11.34
CA MET A 126 8.31 19.94 11.06
C MET A 126 7.63 20.85 12.10
N SER A 127 8.09 20.82 13.35
CA SER A 127 7.49 21.60 14.45
C SER A 127 7.51 23.11 14.19
N GLY A 128 8.54 23.62 13.50
CA GLY A 128 8.64 25.03 13.12
C GLY A 128 7.57 25.46 12.12
N TYR A 129 7.18 24.56 11.22
CA TYR A 129 6.13 24.82 10.24
C TYR A 129 4.73 24.72 10.86
N LEU A 130 4.51 23.77 11.76
CA LEU A 130 3.22 23.57 12.42
C LEU A 130 2.85 24.66 13.43
N ALA A 131 3.84 25.34 14.02
CA ALA A 131 3.61 26.43 14.98
C ALA A 131 2.93 27.67 14.37
N ALA A 132 2.92 27.80 13.05
CA ALA A 132 2.38 28.96 12.32
C ALA A 132 0.91 28.78 11.87
N GLU A 133 0.12 27.95 12.55
CA GLU A 133 -1.24 27.56 12.13
C GLU A 133 -1.29 26.90 10.74
N ALA A 134 -0.17 26.34 10.28
CA ALA A 134 -0.04 25.81 8.94
C ALA A 134 -1.05 24.69 8.66
N LEU A 135 -1.71 24.80 7.51
CA LEU A 135 -2.60 23.77 7.00
C LEU A 135 -1.80 22.54 6.61
N VAL A 136 -2.15 21.39 7.19
CA VAL A 136 -1.55 20.10 6.84
C VAL A 136 -2.44 19.41 5.81
N ASP A 137 -2.02 19.40 4.55
CA ASP A 137 -2.75 18.70 3.48
C ASP A 137 -2.18 17.29 3.32
N ILE A 138 -3.01 16.27 3.53
CA ILE A 138 -2.65 14.87 3.35
C ILE A 138 -3.53 14.28 2.27
N SER A 139 -2.92 13.76 1.21
CA SER A 139 -3.64 13.10 0.12
C SER A 139 -3.28 11.62 0.07
N VAL A 140 -4.29 10.76 -0.13
CA VAL A 140 -4.14 9.30 -0.18
C VAL A 140 -4.62 8.78 -1.53
N ALA A 141 -3.75 8.05 -2.23
CA ALA A 141 -4.08 7.44 -3.51
C ALA A 141 -3.89 5.93 -3.46
N SER A 142 -4.87 5.18 -3.98
CA SER A 142 -4.86 3.72 -4.08
C SER A 142 -5.65 3.32 -5.34
N GLN A 143 -5.30 2.18 -5.94
CA GLN A 143 -6.13 1.60 -7.02
C GLN A 143 -7.45 1.04 -6.48
N ASP A 144 -7.49 0.70 -5.19
CA ASP A 144 -8.69 0.29 -4.47
C ASP A 144 -9.25 1.49 -3.71
N GLU A 145 -10.40 1.99 -4.14
CA GLU A 145 -11.10 3.14 -3.54
C GLU A 145 -11.49 2.90 -2.08
N GLY A 146 -11.91 1.67 -1.76
CA GLY A 146 -12.28 1.29 -0.39
C GLY A 146 -11.08 1.38 0.54
N ARG A 147 -9.91 0.95 0.06
CA ARG A 147 -8.66 1.11 0.79
C ARG A 147 -8.24 2.57 0.96
N SER A 148 -8.32 3.40 -0.08
CA SER A 148 -8.01 4.83 0.07
C SER A 148 -8.92 5.52 1.09
N SER A 149 -10.22 5.17 1.10
CA SER A 149 -11.17 5.73 2.06
C SER A 149 -10.89 5.27 3.49
N GLU A 150 -10.58 3.98 3.69
CA GLU A 150 -10.17 3.46 5.00
C GLU A 150 -8.91 4.15 5.53
N MET A 151 -7.89 4.29 4.68
CA MET A 151 -6.64 4.95 5.04
C MET A 151 -6.86 6.44 5.33
N GLN A 152 -7.64 7.15 4.51
CA GLN A 152 -8.01 8.55 4.74
C GLN A 152 -8.67 8.73 6.10
N GLN A 153 -9.63 7.87 6.45
CA GLN A 153 -10.32 7.93 7.74
C GLN A 153 -9.33 7.74 8.91
N LYS A 154 -8.50 6.69 8.86
CA LYS A 154 -7.50 6.41 9.90
C LYS A 154 -6.52 7.56 10.09
N ILE A 155 -6.03 8.12 8.98
CA ILE A 155 -5.13 9.28 9.01
C ILE A 155 -5.83 10.49 9.61
N SER A 156 -7.09 10.75 9.24
CA SER A 156 -7.85 11.88 9.79
C SER A 156 -8.07 11.74 11.29
N GLU A 157 -8.35 10.52 11.78
CA GLU A 157 -8.50 10.24 13.21
C GLU A 157 -7.17 10.41 13.97
N CYS A 158 -6.07 9.91 13.41
CA CYS A 158 -4.75 9.98 14.04
C CYS A 158 -4.17 11.40 14.02
N ALA A 159 -4.15 12.04 12.86
CA ALA A 159 -3.54 13.34 12.67
C ALA A 159 -4.47 14.48 13.12
N GLY A 160 -5.77 14.41 12.85
CA GLY A 160 -6.73 15.46 13.22
C GLY A 160 -6.91 15.65 14.73
N HIS A 161 -6.67 14.59 15.53
CA HIS A 161 -6.68 14.71 16.99
C HIS A 161 -5.45 15.43 17.55
N SER A 162 -4.30 15.26 16.89
CA SER A 162 -3.00 15.79 17.37
C SER A 162 -2.64 17.13 16.74
N TYR A 163 -3.14 17.41 15.54
CA TYR A 163 -2.78 18.55 14.71
C TYR A 163 -4.09 19.19 14.20
N GLY A 164 -4.43 20.37 14.72
CA GLY A 164 -5.78 20.94 14.61
C GLY A 164 -6.24 21.31 13.19
N ASN A 165 -5.33 21.45 12.22
CA ASN A 165 -5.61 21.88 10.85
C ASN A 165 -5.16 20.84 9.82
N VAL A 166 -5.65 19.60 9.93
CA VAL A 166 -5.35 18.52 8.96
C VAL A 166 -6.51 18.34 7.99
N ASN A 167 -6.24 18.52 6.70
CA ASN A 167 -7.14 18.20 5.61
C ASN A 167 -6.68 16.89 4.97
N CYS A 168 -7.54 15.86 4.99
CA CYS A 168 -7.22 14.56 4.42
C CYS A 168 -8.15 14.22 3.25
N HIS A 169 -7.57 13.84 2.11
CA HIS A 169 -8.29 13.63 0.86
C HIS A 169 -7.94 12.30 0.21
N THR A 170 -8.88 11.75 -0.56
CA THR A 170 -8.61 10.64 -1.47
C THR A 170 -8.37 11.18 -2.88
N GLN A 171 -7.53 10.48 -3.64
CA GLN A 171 -7.18 10.85 -5.00
C GLN A 171 -7.03 9.63 -5.89
N ASN A 172 -7.25 9.81 -7.19
CA ASN A 172 -7.09 8.72 -8.15
C ASN A 172 -5.60 8.37 -8.32
N SER A 173 -5.31 7.07 -8.37
CA SER A 173 -3.98 6.55 -8.68
C SER A 173 -3.41 7.02 -10.04
N GLU A 174 -4.26 7.43 -10.99
CA GLU A 174 -3.82 8.01 -12.26
C GLU A 174 -3.22 9.41 -12.09
N ASP A 175 -3.79 10.23 -11.20
CA ASP A 175 -3.30 11.58 -10.94
C ASP A 175 -1.91 11.57 -10.29
N VAL A 176 -1.58 10.52 -9.55
CA VAL A 176 -0.23 10.33 -8.99
C VAL A 176 0.82 10.31 -10.10
N LYS A 177 0.55 9.61 -11.21
CA LYS A 177 1.50 9.53 -12.33
C LYS A 177 1.66 10.88 -13.02
N HIS A 178 0.55 11.57 -13.29
CA HIS A 178 0.58 12.88 -13.92
C HIS A 178 1.33 13.90 -13.05
N ALA A 179 1.11 13.88 -11.73
CA ALA A 179 1.84 14.72 -10.78
C ALA A 179 3.36 14.53 -10.88
N HIS A 180 3.81 13.27 -10.91
CA HIS A 180 5.22 12.93 -11.02
C HIS A 180 5.82 13.36 -12.36
N GLU A 181 5.07 13.26 -13.45
CA GLU A 181 5.51 13.71 -14.79
C GLU A 181 5.74 15.23 -14.87
N VAL A 182 4.95 16.02 -14.12
CA VAL A 182 5.12 17.48 -14.04
C VAL A 182 6.01 17.92 -12.87
N GLY A 183 6.57 16.99 -12.11
CA GLY A 183 7.50 17.27 -11.01
C GLY A 183 6.84 17.85 -9.76
N LEU A 184 5.57 17.57 -9.53
CA LEU A 184 4.82 17.96 -8.34
C LEU A 184 4.55 16.74 -7.45
N SER A 185 4.41 16.97 -6.15
CA SER A 185 3.75 15.97 -5.30
C SER A 185 2.30 15.80 -5.75
N PHE A 186 1.73 14.62 -5.58
CA PHE A 186 0.37 14.38 -6.03
C PHE A 186 -0.68 15.18 -5.25
N GLY A 187 -0.40 15.54 -3.99
CA GLY A 187 -1.25 16.47 -3.23
C GLY A 187 -1.18 17.91 -3.78
N LYS A 188 0.01 18.43 -4.13
CA LYS A 188 0.13 19.71 -4.85
C LYS A 188 -0.55 19.67 -6.21
N TYR A 189 -0.44 18.55 -6.93
CA TYR A 189 -1.11 18.39 -8.21
C TYR A 189 -2.64 18.39 -8.09
N ARG A 190 -3.21 17.88 -7.00
CA ARG A 190 -4.65 18.03 -6.73
C ARG A 190 -5.04 19.49 -6.55
N ALA A 191 -4.27 20.24 -5.75
CA ALA A 191 -4.51 21.67 -5.54
C ALA A 191 -4.32 22.47 -6.84
N PHE A 192 -3.37 22.07 -7.70
CA PHE A 192 -3.19 22.61 -9.04
C PHE A 192 -4.42 22.43 -9.91
N GLN A 193 -5.00 21.22 -9.95
CA GLN A 193 -6.19 20.94 -10.75
C GLN A 193 -7.37 21.81 -10.30
N GLU A 194 -7.56 21.94 -8.98
CA GLU A 194 -8.58 22.83 -8.40
C GLU A 194 -8.34 24.30 -8.79
N LEU A 195 -7.10 24.78 -8.72
CA LEU A 195 -6.76 26.14 -9.12
C LEU A 195 -6.93 26.36 -10.63
N GLN A 196 -6.60 25.37 -11.46
CA GLN A 196 -6.74 25.43 -12.91
C GLN A 196 -8.20 25.47 -13.37
N GLU A 197 -9.12 24.88 -12.60
CA GLU A 197 -10.57 25.03 -12.85
C GLU A 197 -11.06 26.47 -12.62
N LEU A 198 -10.43 27.19 -11.68
CA LEU A 198 -10.79 28.57 -11.33
C LEU A 198 -10.05 29.62 -12.18
N ASP A 199 -8.78 29.36 -12.51
CA ASP A 199 -7.92 30.15 -13.37
C ASP A 199 -7.20 29.26 -14.38
N PRO A 200 -7.75 29.10 -15.61
CA PRO A 200 -7.15 28.26 -16.65
C PRO A 200 -5.77 28.72 -17.15
N THR A 201 -5.28 29.90 -16.74
CA THR A 201 -3.98 30.42 -17.17
C THR A 201 -2.81 29.89 -16.33
N ILE A 202 -3.09 29.32 -15.15
CA ILE A 202 -2.07 28.78 -14.25
C ILE A 202 -1.46 27.48 -14.82
N THR A 203 -0.14 27.36 -14.68
CA THR A 203 0.61 26.17 -15.10
C THR A 203 1.25 25.47 -13.90
N ALA A 204 1.61 24.19 -14.09
CA ALA A 204 2.28 23.41 -13.05
C ALA A 204 3.64 24.02 -12.64
N GLU A 205 4.30 24.73 -13.54
CA GLU A 205 5.59 25.40 -13.24
C GLU A 205 5.39 26.61 -12.33
N ASP A 206 4.26 27.33 -12.46
CA ASP A 206 3.97 28.52 -11.65
C ASP A 206 3.82 28.18 -10.16
N ILE A 207 3.28 27.00 -9.85
CA ILE A 207 2.99 26.57 -8.48
C ILE A 207 4.07 25.69 -7.85
N LYS A 208 5.07 25.27 -8.64
CA LYS A 208 6.06 24.27 -8.24
C LYS A 208 6.84 24.67 -6.98
N ASP A 209 7.30 25.92 -6.99
CA ASP A 209 8.06 26.53 -5.89
C ASP A 209 7.15 27.18 -4.82
N MET A 210 5.83 27.13 -4.99
CA MET A 210 4.88 27.65 -4.01
C MET A 210 4.66 26.65 -2.87
N SER A 211 4.42 27.15 -1.66
CA SER A 211 3.98 26.32 -0.54
C SER A 211 2.52 25.89 -0.73
N MET A 212 2.11 24.80 -0.07
CA MET A 212 0.70 24.37 -0.12
C MET A 212 -0.24 25.47 0.40
N HIS A 213 0.18 26.21 1.44
CA HIS A 213 -0.56 27.36 1.95
C HIS A 213 -0.81 28.43 0.87
N GLN A 214 0.23 28.81 0.11
CA GLN A 214 0.09 29.82 -0.94
C GLN A 214 -0.84 29.35 -2.06
N ILE A 215 -0.78 28.07 -2.43
CA ILE A 215 -1.68 27.51 -3.45
C ILE A 215 -3.14 27.55 -2.93
N ARG A 216 -3.36 27.22 -1.66
CA ARG A 216 -4.69 27.28 -1.03
C ARG A 216 -5.22 28.70 -0.93
N GLU A 217 -4.39 29.68 -0.56
CA GLU A 217 -4.77 31.10 -0.59
C GLU A 217 -5.18 31.58 -1.99
N MET A 218 -4.50 31.11 -3.04
CA MET A 218 -4.88 31.43 -4.42
C MET A 218 -6.24 30.82 -4.79
N ILE A 219 -6.50 29.57 -4.40
CA ILE A 219 -7.80 28.91 -4.60
C ILE A 219 -8.91 29.70 -3.91
N ASP A 220 -8.70 30.07 -2.64
CA ASP A 220 -9.68 30.84 -1.87
C ASP A 220 -9.93 32.24 -2.48
N ALA A 221 -8.86 32.93 -2.93
CA ALA A 221 -8.98 34.22 -3.58
C ALA A 221 -9.76 34.16 -4.89
N CYS A 222 -9.49 33.15 -5.74
CA CYS A 222 -10.21 32.95 -6.98
C CYS A 222 -11.67 32.57 -6.72
N GLY A 223 -11.93 31.65 -5.79
CA GLY A 223 -13.28 31.23 -5.41
C GLY A 223 -14.15 32.39 -4.90
N ASN A 224 -13.57 33.27 -4.08
CA ASN A 224 -14.28 34.45 -3.58
C ASN A 224 -14.57 35.47 -4.69
N SER A 225 -13.65 35.70 -5.63
CA SER A 225 -13.89 36.61 -6.76
C SER A 225 -15.03 36.16 -7.68
N HIS A 226 -15.15 34.84 -7.94
CA HIS A 226 -16.25 34.25 -8.71
C HIS A 226 -17.60 34.28 -7.96
N SER A 227 -17.56 34.37 -6.62
CA SER A 227 -18.76 34.49 -5.78
C SER A 227 -19.34 35.91 -5.77
N GLU A 228 -18.50 36.95 -5.89
CA GLU A 228 -18.94 38.35 -5.93
C GLU A 228 -19.50 38.79 -7.30
N GLU A 229 -18.98 38.24 -8.41
CA GLU A 229 -19.52 38.51 -9.75
C GLU A 229 -20.92 37.91 -9.97
N ASN A 230 -21.27 36.82 -9.28
CA ASN A 230 -22.61 36.21 -9.39
C ASN A 230 -23.70 36.94 -8.58
N VAL A 231 -23.35 37.89 -7.72
CA VAL A 231 -24.33 38.63 -6.88
C VAL A 231 -24.78 39.94 -7.56
N THR A 232 -24.12 40.39 -8.63
CA THR A 232 -24.39 41.69 -9.28
C THR A 232 -25.30 41.62 -10.53
N GLU A 233 -25.97 40.49 -10.80
CA GLU A 233 -26.92 40.36 -11.92
C GLU A 233 -28.41 40.28 -11.51
N THR A 234 -28.79 40.73 -10.31
CA THR A 234 -30.23 40.82 -9.93
C THR A 234 -30.69 42.16 -9.36
N GLU A 235 -30.14 43.29 -9.80
CA GLU A 235 -30.81 44.57 -9.58
C GLU A 235 -30.63 45.48 -10.80
N SER A 236 -31.65 45.56 -11.68
CA SER A 236 -32.18 46.85 -12.15
C SER A 236 -33.37 46.75 -13.14
N HIS A 237 -34.47 47.39 -12.74
CA HIS A 237 -35.45 48.17 -13.54
C HIS A 237 -36.77 47.56 -14.08
N GLY A 238 -37.86 48.18 -13.60
CA GLY A 238 -39.18 48.22 -14.26
C GLY A 238 -40.37 48.62 -13.37
N HIS A 239 -40.28 49.67 -12.56
CA HIS A 239 -41.13 50.89 -12.61
C HIS A 239 -42.67 50.73 -12.75
N GLY A 240 -43.39 50.96 -11.64
CA GLY A 240 -44.30 52.10 -11.45
C GLY A 240 -45.72 52.15 -12.08
N HIS A 241 -46.66 52.65 -11.26
CA HIS A 241 -48.06 53.07 -11.50
C HIS A 241 -49.13 51.96 -11.49
N GLY A 242 -50.29 52.09 -10.83
CA GLY A 242 -50.89 53.20 -10.10
C GLY A 242 -52.42 52.99 -10.06
N HIS A 243 -53.05 53.39 -8.94
CA HIS A 243 -54.48 53.63 -8.71
C HIS A 243 -55.51 52.48 -8.79
N GLY A 244 -56.30 52.37 -7.71
CA GLY A 244 -57.71 52.74 -7.80
C GLY A 244 -58.77 51.69 -7.42
N ALA A 245 -59.39 51.95 -6.27
CA ALA A 245 -60.83 51.88 -5.98
C ALA A 245 -61.55 50.54 -5.70
N GLU A 246 -62.36 50.65 -4.65
CA GLU A 246 -63.51 49.85 -4.15
C GLU A 246 -63.25 48.57 -3.34
#